data_AF-A0A537DTZ7-F1
#
_entry.id   AF-A0A537DTZ7-F1
#
_cell.length_a   1.000
_cell.length_b   1.000
_cell.length_c   1.000
_cell.angle_alpha   90.00
_cell.angle_beta   90.00
_cell.angle_gamma   90.00
#
_symmetry.space_group_name_H-M   'P 1'
#
loop_
_entity.id
_entity.type
_entity.pdbx_description
1 polymer ?
#
loop_
_entity_poly.entity_id
_entity_poly.type
_entity_poly.pdbx_seq_one_letter_code
_entity_poly.pdbx_strand_id
1 'polypeptide(L)'
;MTDQSQVERRGVIKRPTASFLFSLAAGIATVAYSTGLANYTQYYFITTVLVQNSFIIGLVTIFVGALTYVRPDEHSVWSLVMVSMGISELVLVTSTSLTIPFLEISPIGPAAGILALISGFLGLIFKPGIIRFATS
;
A
#
# COMPACT_ATOMS: atom_id res chain seq x y z
N MET A 1 -1.35 -38.72 -1.09
CA MET A 1 -2.24 -37.56 -1.36
C MET A 1 -2.13 -36.48 -0.27
N THR A 2 -0.95 -36.24 0.31
CA THR A 2 -0.78 -35.36 1.48
C THR A 2 -0.04 -34.05 1.18
N ASP A 3 0.76 -33.99 0.12
CA ASP A 3 1.58 -32.80 -0.20
C ASP A 3 0.79 -31.61 -0.75
N GLN A 4 -0.25 -31.84 -1.57
CA GLN A 4 -1.05 -30.75 -2.14
C GLN A 4 -1.74 -29.90 -1.05
N SER A 5 -2.19 -30.54 0.04
CA SER A 5 -2.85 -29.86 1.16
C SER A 5 -1.93 -28.93 1.96
N GLN A 6 -0.63 -29.25 2.03
CA GLN A 6 0.38 -28.46 2.73
C GLN A 6 0.85 -27.28 1.87
N VAL A 7 0.97 -27.47 0.55
CA VAL A 7 1.30 -26.41 -0.41
C VAL A 7 0.18 -25.36 -0.48
N GLU A 8 -1.08 -25.79 -0.51
CA GLU A 8 -2.24 -24.88 -0.46
C GLU A 8 -2.26 -24.09 0.85
N ARG A 9 -2.12 -24.74 2.02
CA ARG A 9 -2.08 -24.03 3.32
C ARG A 9 -0.90 -23.06 3.43
N ARG A 10 0.28 -23.41 2.92
CA ARG A 10 1.44 -22.50 2.87
C ARG A 10 1.20 -21.31 1.94
N GLY A 11 0.54 -21.51 0.80
CA GLY A 11 0.18 -20.43 -0.13
C GLY A 11 -0.87 -19.47 0.46
N VAL A 12 -1.84 -20.01 1.20
CA VAL A 12 -2.91 -19.26 1.88
C VAL A 12 -2.38 -18.33 2.96
N ILE A 13 -1.30 -18.70 3.68
CA ILE A 13 -0.69 -17.87 4.72
C ILE A 13 0.36 -16.89 4.16
N LYS A 14 1.14 -17.29 3.16
CA LYS A 14 2.26 -16.48 2.64
C LYS A 14 1.81 -15.23 1.86
N ARG A 15 0.69 -15.31 1.13
CA ARG A 15 0.21 -14.20 0.28
C ARG A 15 -0.38 -13.00 1.04
N PRO A 16 -1.27 -13.15 2.03
CA PRO A 16 -1.74 -12.03 2.83
C PRO A 16 -0.62 -11.42 3.68
N THR A 17 0.31 -12.26 4.17
CA THR A 17 1.51 -11.77 4.86
C THR A 17 2.41 -10.95 3.93
N ALA A 18 2.62 -11.39 2.69
CA ALA A 18 3.39 -10.63 1.72
C ALA A 18 2.69 -9.31 1.34
N SER A 19 1.39 -9.33 1.08
CA SER A 19 0.59 -8.11 0.81
C SER A 19 0.71 -7.11 1.96
N PHE A 20 0.63 -7.57 3.21
CA PHE A 20 0.86 -6.76 4.40
C PHE A 20 2.28 -6.17 4.46
N LEU A 21 3.32 -6.97 4.23
CA LEU A 21 4.70 -6.49 4.25
C LEU A 21 4.96 -5.43 3.17
N PHE A 22 4.38 -5.61 1.97
CA PHE A 22 4.47 -4.61 0.91
C PHE A 22 3.71 -3.34 1.24
N SER A 23 2.52 -3.42 1.83
CA SER A 23 1.79 -2.24 2.30
C SER A 23 2.48 -1.54 3.46
N LEU A 24 3.13 -2.29 4.36
CA LEU A 24 3.89 -1.72 5.47
C LEU A 24 5.10 -0.95 4.94
N ALA A 25 5.86 -1.56 4.02
CA ALA A 25 6.99 -0.91 3.35
C ALA A 25 6.54 0.33 2.56
N ALA A 26 5.43 0.24 1.82
CA ALA A 26 4.85 1.36 1.11
C ALA A 26 4.49 2.50 2.05
N GLY A 27 3.75 2.23 3.13
CA GLY A 27 3.31 3.26 4.05
C GLY A 27 4.47 3.92 4.81
N ILE A 28 5.47 3.15 5.24
CA ILE A 28 6.70 3.71 5.84
C ILE A 28 7.43 4.62 4.84
N ALA A 29 7.54 4.20 3.58
CA ALA A 29 8.16 5.00 2.53
C ALA A 29 7.39 6.30 2.28
N THR A 30 6.05 6.26 2.23
CA THR A 30 5.21 7.46 2.07
C THR A 30 5.34 8.41 3.26
N VAL A 31 5.38 7.90 4.49
CA VAL A 31 5.58 8.72 5.70
C VAL A 31 6.97 9.35 5.72
N ALA A 32 8.01 8.60 5.34
CA ALA A 32 9.36 9.12 5.23
C ALA A 32 9.46 10.21 4.15
N TYR A 33 8.82 10.00 3.00
CA TYR A 33 8.70 10.99 1.93
C TYR A 33 8.00 12.27 2.39
N SER A 34 6.85 12.14 3.07
CA SER A 34 6.13 13.25 3.69
C SER A 34 7.01 14.05 4.67
N THR A 35 7.78 13.36 5.52
CA THR A 35 8.66 14.03 6.48
C THR A 35 9.77 14.81 5.78
N GLY A 36 10.30 14.29 4.65
CA GLY A 36 11.29 15.01 3.84
C GLY A 36 10.75 16.28 3.16
N LEU A 37 9.44 16.31 2.88
CA LEU A 37 8.75 17.47 2.31
C LEU A 37 8.52 18.59 3.34
N ALA A 38 8.60 18.29 4.65
CA ALA A 38 8.36 19.25 5.72
C ALA A 38 9.28 20.49 5.63
N ASN A 39 10.51 20.33 5.16
CA ASN A 39 11.47 21.43 5.02
C ASN A 39 11.07 22.47 3.96
N TYR A 40 10.17 22.11 3.03
CA TYR A 40 9.69 22.97 1.95
C TYR A 40 8.35 23.64 2.25
N THR A 41 7.70 23.28 3.37
CA THR A 41 6.40 23.83 3.79
C THR A 41 6.45 25.33 4.11
N GLN A 42 7.62 25.81 4.52
CA GLN A 42 7.86 27.22 4.81
C GLN A 42 7.92 28.08 3.54
N TYR A 43 8.29 27.48 2.41
CA TYR A 43 8.50 28.20 1.15
C TYR A 43 7.28 28.12 0.23
N TYR A 44 6.46 27.07 0.37
CA TYR A 44 5.33 26.82 -0.52
C TYR A 44 4.17 26.18 0.24
N PHE A 45 3.02 26.88 0.28
CA PHE A 45 1.79 26.40 0.92
C PHE A 45 1.32 25.05 0.37
N ILE A 46 1.52 24.81 -0.93
CA ILE A 46 1.18 23.55 -1.62
C ILE A 46 1.92 22.37 -0.98
N THR A 47 3.15 22.57 -0.52
CA THR A 47 3.95 21.49 0.08
C THR A 47 3.45 21.11 1.46
N THR A 48 2.83 22.03 2.21
CA THR A 48 2.17 21.73 3.50
C THR A 48 0.96 20.82 3.30
N VAL A 49 0.15 21.10 2.28
CA VAL A 49 -0.98 20.24 1.88
C VAL A 49 -0.46 18.87 1.43
N LEU A 50 0.67 18.83 0.72
CA LEU A 50 1.29 17.59 0.28
C LEU A 50 1.81 16.73 1.42
N VAL A 51 2.54 17.32 2.38
CA VAL A 51 3.03 16.65 3.59
C VAL A 51 1.88 15.98 4.31
N GLN A 52 0.79 16.71 4.55
CA GLN A 52 -0.38 16.17 5.27
C GLN A 52 -1.06 15.04 4.50
N ASN A 53 -1.28 15.20 3.19
CA ASN A 53 -1.93 14.17 2.38
C ASN A 53 -1.08 12.90 2.26
N SER A 54 0.21 13.00 1.92
CA SER A 54 1.10 11.83 1.85
C SER A 54 1.27 11.16 3.22
N PHE A 55 1.30 11.91 4.32
CA PHE A 55 1.34 11.33 5.67
C PHE A 55 0.09 10.48 5.96
N ILE A 56 -1.10 11.02 5.67
CA ILE A 56 -2.38 10.32 5.86
C ILE A 56 -2.43 9.08 4.96
N ILE A 57 -2.08 9.21 3.68
CA ILE A 57 -2.05 8.09 2.74
C ILE A 57 -1.11 6.98 3.24
N GLY A 58 0.06 7.34 3.77
CA GLY A 58 1.00 6.38 4.37
C GLY A 58 0.41 5.61 5.55
N LEU A 59 -0.24 6.31 6.50
CA LEU A 59 -0.90 5.66 7.64
C LEU A 59 -2.06 4.75 7.20
N VAL A 60 -2.90 5.22 6.29
CA VAL A 60 -4.04 4.44 5.81
C VAL A 60 -3.55 3.22 5.01
N THR A 61 -2.45 3.34 4.27
CA THR A 61 -1.81 2.22 3.56
C THR A 61 -1.38 1.11 4.53
N ILE A 62 -0.77 1.46 5.66
CA ILE A 62 -0.41 0.48 6.70
C ILE A 62 -1.68 -0.17 7.27
N PHE A 63 -2.71 0.63 7.53
CA PHE A 63 -3.94 0.15 8.14
C PHE A 63 -4.73 -0.79 7.23
N VAL A 64 -4.89 -0.44 5.95
CA VAL A 64 -5.56 -1.27 4.93
C VAL A 64 -4.76 -2.55 4.67
N GLY A 65 -3.43 -2.44 4.67
CA GLY A 65 -2.54 -3.60 4.67
C GLY A 65 -2.81 -4.58 5.81
N ALA A 66 -2.91 -4.07 7.04
CA ALA A 66 -3.21 -4.86 8.22
C ALA A 66 -4.61 -5.50 8.13
N LEU A 67 -5.61 -4.76 7.61
CA LEU A 67 -6.96 -5.28 7.40
C LEU A 67 -6.98 -6.41 6.36
N THR A 68 -6.18 -6.30 5.30
CA THR A 68 -6.04 -7.36 4.28
C THR A 68 -5.47 -8.65 4.89
N TYR A 69 -4.61 -8.53 5.91
CA TYR A 69 -4.09 -9.67 6.66
C TYR A 69 -5.11 -10.25 7.67
N VAL A 70 -5.82 -9.39 8.41
CA VAL A 70 -6.77 -9.80 9.46
C VAL A 70 -8.08 -10.35 8.89
N ARG A 71 -8.55 -9.79 7.76
CA ARG A 71 -9.82 -10.16 7.10
C ARG A 71 -9.57 -10.61 5.66
N PRO A 72 -8.97 -11.80 5.47
CA PRO A 72 -8.67 -12.32 4.13
C PRO A 72 -9.93 -12.60 3.29
N ASP A 73 -11.11 -12.75 3.90
CA ASP A 73 -12.37 -12.94 3.18
C ASP A 73 -12.80 -11.69 2.41
N GLU A 74 -12.47 -10.51 2.93
CA GLU A 74 -12.75 -9.19 2.34
C GLU A 74 -11.57 -8.66 1.50
N HIS A 75 -10.56 -9.50 1.23
CA HIS A 75 -9.31 -9.10 0.53
C HIS A 75 -9.56 -8.28 -0.73
N SER A 76 -10.59 -8.58 -1.53
CA SER A 76 -10.86 -7.88 -2.78
C SER A 76 -11.19 -6.40 -2.55
N VAL A 77 -11.97 -6.08 -1.52
CA VAL A 77 -12.34 -4.71 -1.14
C VAL A 77 -11.10 -3.97 -0.65
N TRP A 78 -10.37 -4.54 0.31
CA TRP A 78 -9.17 -3.91 0.87
C TRP A 78 -8.06 -3.73 -0.16
N SER A 79 -7.92 -4.69 -1.08
CA SER A 79 -6.96 -4.62 -2.18
C SER A 79 -7.32 -3.54 -3.20
N LEU A 80 -8.61 -3.36 -3.50
CA LEU A 80 -9.08 -2.29 -4.38
C LEU A 80 -8.83 -0.91 -3.76
N VAL A 81 -9.08 -0.78 -2.45
CA VAL A 81 -8.70 0.42 -1.68
C VAL A 81 -7.19 0.64 -1.80
N MET A 82 -6.38 -0.41 -1.67
CA MET A 82 -4.93 -0.30 -1.75
C MET A 82 -4.44 0.15 -3.13
N VAL A 83 -5.03 -0.38 -4.21
CA VAL A 83 -4.76 0.07 -5.59
C VAL A 83 -5.17 1.54 -5.77
N SER A 84 -6.34 1.94 -5.28
CA SER A 84 -6.80 3.34 -5.40
C SER A 84 -5.88 4.33 -4.68
N MET A 85 -5.34 3.94 -3.53
CA MET A 85 -4.36 4.73 -2.78
C MET A 85 -3.02 4.82 -3.52
N GLY A 86 -2.54 3.71 -4.09
CA GLY A 86 -1.33 3.71 -4.91
C GLY A 86 -1.43 4.63 -6.13
N ILE A 87 -2.57 4.62 -6.84
CA ILE A 87 -2.83 5.55 -7.95
C ILE A 87 -2.87 7.00 -7.44
N SER A 88 -3.56 7.25 -6.35
CA SER A 88 -3.70 8.60 -5.78
C SER A 88 -2.34 9.18 -5.38
N GLU A 89 -1.48 8.39 -4.74
CA GLU A 89 -0.12 8.81 -4.38
C GLU A 89 0.72 9.11 -5.63
N LEU A 90 0.66 8.26 -6.67
CA LEU A 90 1.37 8.50 -7.92
C LEU A 90 0.92 9.79 -8.61
N VAL A 91 -0.39 10.05 -8.66
CA VAL A 91 -0.93 11.28 -9.25
C VAL A 91 -0.50 12.49 -8.43
N LEU A 92 -0.57 12.40 -7.10
CA LEU A 92 -0.16 13.47 -6.18
C LEU A 92 1.33 13.83 -6.39
N VAL A 93 2.20 12.82 -6.38
CA VAL A 93 3.64 12.98 -6.57
C VAL A 93 3.97 13.53 -7.97
N THR A 94 3.35 13.00 -9.02
CA THR A 94 3.59 13.43 -10.40
C THR A 94 3.14 14.88 -10.62
N SER A 95 1.96 15.24 -10.11
CA SER A 95 1.43 16.61 -10.22
C SER A 95 2.31 17.62 -9.47
N THR A 96 2.86 17.22 -8.33
CA THR A 96 3.77 18.05 -7.54
C THR A 96 5.11 18.24 -8.24
N SER A 97 5.68 17.17 -8.80
CA SER A 97 6.95 17.22 -9.56
C SER A 97 6.89 18.24 -10.69
N LEU A 98 5.76 18.28 -11.40
CA LEU A 98 5.53 19.20 -12.50
C LEU A 98 5.31 20.65 -12.04
N THR A 99 4.78 20.85 -10.83
CA THR A 99 4.45 22.17 -10.30
C THR A 99 5.65 22.81 -9.58
N ILE A 100 6.53 22.01 -8.96
CA ILE A 100 7.69 22.49 -8.22
C ILE A 100 8.97 21.86 -8.80
N PRO A 101 9.63 22.52 -9.78
CA PRO A 101 10.71 21.91 -10.55
C PRO A 101 12.01 21.61 -9.77
N PHE A 102 12.20 22.23 -8.59
CA PHE A 102 13.34 21.94 -7.69
C PHE A 102 13.02 20.93 -6.59
N LEU A 103 11.76 20.50 -6.48
CA LEU A 103 11.41 19.25 -5.83
C LEU A 103 11.82 18.14 -6.81
N GLU A 104 13.12 17.93 -7.00
CA GLU A 104 13.61 16.66 -7.53
C GLU A 104 13.25 15.61 -6.50
N ILE A 105 12.04 15.10 -6.68
CA ILE A 105 11.35 14.27 -5.72
C ILE A 105 12.20 13.06 -5.48
N SER A 106 12.65 12.95 -4.24
CA SER A 106 13.26 11.75 -3.69
C SER A 106 12.54 10.53 -4.28
N PRO A 107 13.27 9.57 -4.88
CA PRO A 107 12.68 8.43 -5.59
C PRO A 107 11.78 7.57 -4.68
N ILE A 108 11.84 7.82 -3.37
CA ILE A 108 11.01 7.22 -2.32
C ILE A 108 9.51 7.45 -2.56
N GLY A 109 9.08 8.62 -3.03
CA GLY A 109 7.65 8.92 -3.25
C GLY A 109 7.02 8.00 -4.33
N PRO A 110 7.54 8.01 -5.56
CA PRO A 110 7.08 7.11 -6.62
C PRO A 110 7.23 5.63 -6.25
N ALA A 111 8.32 5.25 -5.57
CA ALA A 111 8.54 3.87 -5.10
C ALA A 111 7.47 3.43 -4.10
N ALA A 112 7.03 4.31 -3.20
CA ALA A 112 5.96 4.03 -2.25
C ALA A 112 4.62 3.75 -2.95
N GLY A 113 4.26 4.56 -3.95
CA GLY A 113 3.07 4.34 -4.78
C GLY A 113 3.10 3.00 -5.53
N ILE A 114 4.25 2.65 -6.12
CA ILE A 114 4.45 1.37 -6.80
C ILE A 114 4.33 0.18 -5.83
N LEU A 115 4.90 0.29 -4.62
CA LEU A 115 4.79 -0.76 -3.61
C LEU A 115 3.34 -0.95 -3.12
N ALA A 116 2.58 0.13 -2.98
CA ALA A 116 1.15 0.08 -2.64
C ALA A 116 0.33 -0.61 -3.77
N LEU A 117 0.65 -0.32 -5.04
CA LEU A 117 0.05 -1.01 -6.18
C LEU A 117 0.37 -2.51 -6.17
N ILE A 118 1.64 -2.88 -5.97
CA ILE A 118 2.05 -4.30 -5.90
C ILE A 118 1.29 -5.01 -4.76
N SER A 119 1.18 -4.37 -3.59
CA SER A 119 0.40 -4.91 -2.46
C SER A 119 -1.07 -5.13 -2.83
N GLY A 120 -1.71 -4.15 -3.45
CA GLY A 120 -3.10 -4.23 -3.90
C GLY A 120 -3.32 -5.29 -4.99
N PHE A 121 -2.45 -5.37 -5.99
CA PHE A 121 -2.55 -6.41 -7.03
C PHE A 121 -2.34 -7.81 -6.46
N LEU A 122 -1.39 -7.99 -5.54
CA LEU A 122 -1.17 -9.27 -4.85
C LEU A 122 -2.40 -9.69 -4.06
N GLY A 123 -3.09 -8.73 -3.45
CA GLY A 123 -4.34 -8.99 -2.75
C GLY A 123 -5.51 -9.28 -3.71
N LEU A 124 -5.64 -8.60 -4.86
CA LEU A 124 -6.69 -8.89 -5.85
C LEU A 124 -6.57 -10.28 -6.50
N ILE A 125 -5.34 -10.78 -6.67
CA ILE A 125 -5.08 -12.10 -7.26
C ILE A 125 -5.19 -13.22 -6.21
N PHE A 126 -5.32 -12.86 -4.93
CA PHE A 126 -5.58 -13.81 -3.88
C PHE A 126 -6.99 -14.40 -4.03
N LYS A 127 -7.10 -15.72 -4.19
CA LYS A 127 -8.34 -16.43 -3.92
C LYS A 127 -8.23 -16.96 -2.50
N PRO A 128 -9.02 -16.48 -1.53
CA PRO A 128 -9.14 -17.17 -0.26
C PRO A 128 -9.61 -18.57 -0.62
N GLY A 129 -8.79 -19.57 -0.29
CA GLY A 129 -9.20 -20.96 -0.46
C GLY A 129 -10.55 -21.10 0.23
N ILE A 130 -11.53 -21.65 -0.49
CA ILE A 130 -12.80 -22.06 0.11
C ILE A 130 -12.42 -23.16 1.11
N ILE A 131 -12.02 -22.77 2.32
CA ILE A 131 -12.12 -23.62 3.48
C ILE A 131 -13.60 -23.62 3.79
N ARG A 132 -14.36 -24.35 2.98
CA ARG A 132 -15.60 -24.95 3.46
C ARG A 132 -15.15 -25.71 4.69
N PHE A 133 -15.50 -25.19 5.86
CA PHE A 133 -15.61 -26.01 7.05
C PHE A 133 -16.62 -27.11 6.69
N ALA A 134 -16.13 -28.21 6.15
CA ALA A 134 -16.79 -29.49 6.30
C ALA A 134 -16.66 -29.82 7.79
N THR A 135 -17.56 -29.28 8.61
CA THR A 135 -17.88 -29.70 9.99
C THR A 135 -18.89 -28.73 10.61
N SER A 136 -20.17 -28.97 10.30
CA SER A 136 -21.20 -29.30 11.31
C SER A 136 -22.48 -29.69 10.59
#